data_AF-A0A952AH44-F1
#
_entry.id   AF-A0A952AH44-F1
#
_cell.length_a   1.000
_cell.length_b   1.000
_cell.length_c   1.000
_cell.angle_alpha   90.00
_cell.angle_beta   90.00
_cell.angle_gamma   90.00
#
_symmetry.space_group_name_H-M   'P 1'
#
loop_
_entity.id
_entity.type
_entity.pdbx_description
1 polymer ?
#
loop_
_entity_poly.entity_id
_entity_poly.type
_entity_poly.pdbx_seq_one_letter_code
_entity_poly.pdbx_strand_id
1 'polypeptide(L)'
;MRFIKLGVISFIVLFFIFTAIGLLLPSTVVVSRAIDITAQQDTVFNKMKNIYEWKIWIAGMNKPEVKIISEKEADLFGTKVIITAVKEYAVYSNWISKKTIHKKVL
;
A
#
# COMPACT_ATOMS: atom_id res chain seq x y z
N MET A 1 36.70 -2.88 35.39
CA MET A 1 36.69 -3.22 33.94
C MET A 1 36.02 -4.55 33.60
N ARG A 2 36.16 -5.61 34.41
CA ARG A 2 35.55 -6.93 34.13
C ARG A 2 34.01 -6.89 34.09
N PHE A 3 33.38 -6.21 35.04
CA PHE A 3 31.91 -6.06 35.10
C PHE A 3 31.33 -5.19 33.99
N ILE A 4 32.03 -4.11 33.61
CA ILE A 4 31.62 -3.26 32.49
C ILE A 4 31.68 -4.04 31.17
N LYS A 5 32.75 -4.81 30.93
CA LYS A 5 32.84 -5.69 29.74
C LYS A 5 31.71 -6.73 29.71
N LEU A 6 31.41 -7.36 30.85
CA LEU A 6 30.31 -8.33 30.95
C LEU A 6 28.94 -7.68 30.71
N GLY A 7 28.70 -6.49 31.24
CA GLY A 7 27.47 -5.73 31.01
C GLY A 7 27.27 -5.37 29.54
N VAL A 8 28.34 -4.90 28.87
CA VAL A 8 28.30 -4.56 27.44
C VAL A 8 28.03 -5.80 26.58
N ILE A 9 28.67 -6.93 26.88
CA ILE A 9 28.44 -8.19 26.15
C ILE A 9 26.99 -8.67 26.32
N SER A 10 26.45 -8.62 27.54
CA SER A 10 25.06 -8.99 27.81
C SER A 10 24.08 -8.11 27.04
N PHE A 11 24.30 -6.79 27.03
CA PHE A 11 23.46 -5.85 26.29
C PHE A 11 23.49 -6.11 24.78
N ILE A 12 24.67 -6.37 24.22
CA ILE A 12 24.83 -6.70 22.80
C ILE A 12 24.09 -7.99 22.46
N VAL A 13 24.27 -9.05 23.26
CA VAL A 13 23.59 -10.34 23.06
C VAL A 13 22.07 -10.16 23.12
N LEU A 14 21.57 -9.42 24.11
CA LEU A 14 20.15 -9.15 24.26
C LEU A 14 19.59 -8.35 23.06
N PHE A 15 20.32 -7.35 22.59
CA PHE A 15 19.96 -6.57 21.40
C PHE A 15 19.83 -7.46 20.15
N PHE A 16 20.77 -8.38 19.94
CA PHE A 16 20.70 -9.33 18.83
C PHE A 16 19.53 -10.29 18.97
N ILE A 17 19.21 -10.77 20.17
CA ILE A 17 18.05 -11.64 20.41
C ILE A 17 16.75 -10.90 20.04
N PHE A 18 16.55 -9.69 20.55
CA PHE A 18 15.35 -8.90 20.23
C PHE A 18 15.26 -8.57 18.74
N THR A 19 16.39 -8.23 18.11
CA THR A 19 16.45 -7.96 16.68
C THR A 19 16.09 -9.21 15.87
N ALA A 20 16.64 -10.37 16.22
CA ALA A 20 16.33 -11.64 15.57
C ALA A 20 14.84 -11.99 15.68
N ILE A 21 14.23 -11.78 16.85
CA ILE A 21 12.77 -11.97 17.03
C ILE A 21 11.98 -10.98 16.16
N GLY A 22 12.40 -9.71 16.11
CA GLY A 22 11.77 -8.70 15.28
C GLY A 22 11.83 -9.01 13.78
N LEU A 23 12.93 -9.61 13.30
CA LEU A 23 13.07 -10.03 11.89
C LEU A 23 12.12 -11.18 11.51
N LEU A 24 11.66 -11.97 12.48
CA LEU A 24 10.67 -13.04 12.24
C LEU A 24 9.25 -12.50 12.06
N LEU A 25 8.99 -11.24 12.45
CA LEU A 25 7.68 -10.63 12.26
C LEU A 25 7.51 -10.15 10.82
N PRO A 26 6.42 -10.53 10.13
CA PRO A 26 6.19 -10.10 8.76
C PRO A 26 5.99 -8.57 8.72
N SER A 27 6.70 -7.90 7.81
CA SER A 27 6.63 -6.45 7.63
C SER A 27 5.47 -6.00 6.73
N THR A 28 4.69 -6.95 6.19
CA THR A 28 3.58 -6.69 5.28
C THR A 28 2.27 -7.22 5.83
N VAL A 29 1.20 -6.44 5.64
CA VAL A 29 -0.16 -6.81 6.02
C VAL A 29 -0.99 -6.98 4.76
N VAL A 30 -1.64 -8.14 4.61
CA VAL A 30 -2.59 -8.40 3.51
C VAL A 30 -4.00 -8.20 4.05
N VAL A 31 -4.77 -7.33 3.41
CA VAL A 31 -6.17 -7.07 3.76
C VAL A 31 -7.07 -7.59 2.64
N SER A 32 -7.98 -8.50 2.99
CA SER A 32 -9.02 -8.99 2.08
C SER A 32 -10.37 -8.41 2.46
N ARG A 33 -11.17 -8.00 1.46
CA ARG A 33 -12.54 -7.51 1.64
C ARG A 33 -13.42 -8.10 0.55
N ALA A 34 -14.60 -8.56 0.95
CA ALA A 34 -15.64 -9.03 0.06
C ALA A 34 -16.95 -8.29 0.37
N ILE A 35 -17.70 -7.97 -0.67
CA ILE A 35 -19.03 -7.36 -0.58
C ILE A 35 -19.92 -7.98 -1.64
N ASP A 36 -21.20 -8.12 -1.35
CA ASP A 36 -22.20 -8.58 -2.32
C ASP A 36 -22.79 -7.37 -3.06
N ILE A 37 -22.74 -7.42 -4.39
CA ILE A 37 -23.27 -6.36 -5.26
C ILE A 37 -24.40 -6.96 -6.10
N THR A 38 -25.59 -6.39 -5.99
CA THR A 38 -26.74 -6.79 -6.82
C THR A 38 -26.67 -6.10 -8.19
N ALA A 39 -25.73 -6.54 -9.03
CA ALA A 39 -25.56 -6.07 -10.42
C ALA A 39 -24.90 -7.15 -11.28
N GLN A 40 -25.00 -7.01 -12.60
CA GLN A 40 -24.33 -7.93 -13.53
C GLN A 40 -22.79 -7.78 -13.42
N GLN A 41 -22.08 -8.90 -13.44
CA GLN A 41 -20.63 -8.97 -13.27
C GLN A 41 -19.88 -8.08 -14.27
N ASP A 42 -20.26 -8.11 -15.54
CA ASP A 42 -19.64 -7.30 -16.60
C ASP A 42 -19.80 -5.79 -16.34
N THR A 43 -20.95 -5.38 -15.79
CA THR A 43 -21.21 -3.97 -15.46
C THR A 43 -20.24 -3.47 -14.40
N VAL A 44 -20.02 -4.26 -13.34
CA VAL A 44 -19.08 -3.90 -12.27
C VAL A 44 -17.65 -3.94 -12.80
N PHE A 45 -17.29 -4.99 -13.53
CA PHE A 45 -15.94 -5.16 -14.06
C PHE A 45 -15.53 -4.05 -15.02
N ASN A 46 -16.44 -3.59 -15.88
CA ASN A 46 -16.19 -2.47 -16.78
C ASN A 46 -15.90 -1.16 -16.02
N LYS A 47 -16.53 -0.95 -14.85
CA LYS A 47 -16.27 0.21 -13.99
C LYS A 47 -14.95 0.11 -13.22
N MET A 48 -14.49 -1.11 -12.94
CA MET A 48 -13.23 -1.33 -12.24
C MET A 48 -12.01 -1.25 -13.17
N LYS A 49 -12.11 -1.77 -14.40
CA LYS A 49 -10.95 -1.87 -15.31
C LYS A 49 -10.49 -0.54 -15.93
N ASN A 50 -11.35 0.48 -15.89
CA ASN A 50 -11.08 1.79 -16.48
C ASN A 50 -11.09 2.87 -15.38
N ILE A 51 -9.95 3.53 -15.15
CA ILE A 51 -9.83 4.56 -14.11
C ILE A 51 -10.73 5.78 -14.39
N TYR A 52 -11.09 6.08 -15.63
CA TYR A 52 -12.05 7.15 -15.93
C TYR A 52 -13.41 6.93 -15.25
N GLU A 53 -13.82 5.66 -15.13
CA GLU A 53 -15.06 5.24 -14.46
C GLU A 53 -14.94 5.26 -12.93
N TRP A 54 -13.76 5.44 -12.35
CA TRP A 54 -13.64 5.42 -10.89
C TRP A 54 -14.28 6.65 -10.24
N LYS A 55 -14.47 7.73 -11.00
CA LYS A 55 -15.17 8.95 -10.55
C LYS A 55 -16.60 8.73 -10.07
N ILE A 56 -17.26 7.68 -10.57
CA ILE A 56 -18.66 7.40 -10.23
C ILE A 56 -18.83 6.48 -9.01
N TRP A 57 -17.79 5.75 -8.58
CA TRP A 57 -17.94 4.75 -7.53
C TRP A 57 -16.84 4.78 -6.45
N ILE A 58 -15.71 5.42 -6.70
CA ILE A 58 -14.66 5.64 -5.70
C ILE A 58 -14.82 7.02 -5.08
N ALA A 59 -15.07 7.04 -3.77
CA ALA A 59 -15.14 8.26 -3.00
C ALA A 59 -13.82 9.05 -3.09
N GLY A 60 -13.92 10.35 -3.36
CA GLY A 60 -12.76 11.24 -3.45
C GLY A 60 -12.13 11.38 -4.84
N MET A 61 -12.56 10.61 -5.85
CA MET A 61 -12.07 10.73 -7.23
C MET A 61 -12.49 12.02 -7.93
N ASN A 62 -13.54 12.71 -7.45
CA ASN A 62 -14.03 13.98 -8.02
C ASN A 62 -13.34 15.22 -7.44
N LYS A 63 -12.31 15.03 -6.62
CA LYS A 63 -11.56 16.14 -6.04
C LYS A 63 -10.63 16.78 -7.10
N PRO A 64 -10.41 18.12 -7.05
CA PRO A 64 -9.62 18.83 -8.06
C PRO A 64 -8.15 18.39 -8.11
N GLU A 65 -7.63 17.81 -7.04
CA GLU A 65 -6.26 17.32 -6.97
C GLU A 65 -6.04 15.97 -7.64
N VAL A 66 -7.12 15.28 -8.06
CA VAL A 66 -7.06 14.00 -8.76
C VAL A 66 -6.81 14.24 -10.25
N LYS A 67 -5.72 13.70 -10.76
CA LYS A 67 -5.35 13.79 -12.18
C LYS A 67 -5.35 12.40 -12.79
N ILE A 68 -6.33 12.13 -13.65
CA ILE A 68 -6.35 10.89 -14.44
C ILE A 68 -5.49 11.11 -15.67
N ILE A 69 -4.43 10.30 -15.80
CA ILE A 69 -3.45 10.39 -16.88
C ILE A 69 -3.90 9.51 -18.05
N SER A 70 -4.41 8.31 -17.77
CA SER A 70 -4.94 7.38 -18.75
C SER A 70 -6.01 6.47 -18.15
N GLU A 71 -6.58 5.57 -18.94
CA GLU A 71 -7.49 4.51 -18.47
C GLU A 71 -6.84 3.57 -17.43
N LYS A 72 -5.49 3.54 -17.35
CA LYS A 72 -4.70 2.68 -16.45
C LYS A 72 -3.86 3.42 -15.43
N GLU A 73 -3.76 4.75 -15.51
CA GLU A 73 -2.90 5.53 -14.62
C GLU A 73 -3.60 6.79 -14.11
N ALA A 74 -3.50 7.04 -12.79
CA ALA A 74 -3.91 8.29 -12.18
C ALA A 74 -3.00 8.70 -11.02
N ASP A 75 -2.93 10.00 -10.79
CA ASP A 75 -2.34 10.63 -9.62
C ASP A 75 -3.46 11.10 -8.68
N LEU A 76 -3.53 10.47 -7.51
CA LEU A 76 -4.48 10.73 -6.44
C LEU A 76 -3.78 11.52 -5.33
N PHE A 77 -3.63 12.84 -5.54
CA PHE A 77 -3.01 13.74 -4.56
C PHE A 77 -1.57 13.33 -4.17
N GLY A 78 -0.76 12.98 -5.17
CA GLY A 78 0.62 12.50 -5.04
C GLY A 78 0.75 10.99 -4.85
N THR A 79 -0.36 10.26 -4.70
CA THR A 79 -0.36 8.79 -4.70
C THR A 79 -0.65 8.31 -6.13
N LYS A 80 0.33 7.67 -6.76
CA LYS A 80 0.17 7.17 -8.12
C LYS A 80 -0.44 5.78 -8.11
N VAL A 81 -1.45 5.56 -8.94
CA VAL A 81 -2.09 4.26 -9.15
C VAL A 81 -1.88 3.84 -10.59
N ILE A 82 -1.43 2.59 -10.79
CA ILE A 82 -1.20 2.02 -12.11
C ILE A 82 -1.88 0.65 -12.17
N ILE A 83 -2.83 0.46 -13.08
CA ILE A 83 -3.40 -0.85 -13.40
C ILE A 83 -2.35 -1.64 -14.19
N THR A 84 -1.85 -2.72 -13.60
CA THR A 84 -0.77 -3.54 -14.15
C THR A 84 -1.30 -4.67 -15.03
N ALA A 85 -2.45 -5.23 -14.70
CA ALA A 85 -3.07 -6.31 -15.47
C ALA A 85 -4.59 -6.32 -15.30
N VAL A 86 -5.28 -6.73 -16.35
CA VAL A 86 -6.72 -7.00 -16.36
C VAL A 86 -6.90 -8.40 -16.94
N LYS A 87 -7.44 -9.31 -16.13
CA LYS A 87 -7.78 -10.70 -16.52
C LYS A 87 -9.28 -10.92 -16.32
N GLU A 88 -9.82 -12.04 -16.80
CA GLU A 88 -11.23 -12.47 -16.73
C GLU A 88 -11.89 -12.19 -15.36
N TYR A 89 -12.29 -10.94 -15.08
CA TYR A 89 -12.85 -10.43 -13.82
C TYR A 89 -11.89 -10.04 -12.68
N ALA A 90 -10.59 -9.93 -12.94
CA ALA A 90 -9.61 -9.43 -11.96
C ALA A 90 -8.87 -8.20 -12.50
N VAL A 91 -8.83 -7.13 -11.70
CA VAL A 91 -8.05 -5.92 -11.97
C VAL A 91 -6.92 -5.84 -10.95
N TYR A 92 -5.68 -5.89 -11.42
CA TYR A 92 -4.48 -5.75 -10.60
C TYR A 92 -3.98 -4.32 -10.73
N SER A 93 -3.73 -3.67 -9.60
CA SER A 93 -3.21 -2.31 -9.56
C SER A 93 -2.08 -2.20 -8.54
N ASN A 94 -1.10 -1.38 -8.88
CA ASN A 94 -0.01 -0.98 -7.99
C ASN A 94 -0.25 0.44 -7.49
N TRP A 95 -0.09 0.65 -6.19
CA TRP A 95 -0.34 1.92 -5.50
C TRP A 95 0.96 2.41 -4.90
N ILE A 96 1.48 3.50 -5.45
CA ILE A 96 2.75 4.10 -5.05
C ILE A 96 2.42 5.36 -4.27
N SER A 97 2.60 5.31 -2.95
CA SER A 97 2.35 6.45 -2.07
C SER A 97 3.29 7.61 -2.40
N LYS A 98 2.81 8.83 -2.16
CA LYS A 98 3.65 10.02 -2.21
C LYS A 98 4.87 9.80 -1.31
N LYS A 99 6.08 9.97 -1.84
CA LYS A 99 7.31 9.88 -1.06
C LYS A 99 7.31 10.98 -0.01
N THR A 100 6.84 10.68 1.20
CA THR A 100 6.93 11.56 2.35
C THR A 100 8.39 11.59 2.77
N ILE A 101 9.11 12.64 2.40
CA ILE A 101 10.41 12.93 2.99
C ILE A 101 10.11 13.33 4.44
N HIS A 102 10.22 12.38 5.36
CA HIS A 102 10.28 12.74 6.78
C HIS A 102 11.51 13.61 6.97
N LYS A 103 11.32 14.94 7.10
CA LYS A 103 12.32 15.79 7.74
C LYS A 103 12.56 15.17 9.12
N LYS A 104 13.72 14.53 9.31
CA LYS A 104 14.22 14.26 10.66
C LYS A 104 14.31 15.61 11.35
N VAL A 105 13.39 15.86 12.28
CA VAL A 105 13.59 16.89 13.30
C VAL A 105 14.71 16.32 14.17
N LEU A 106 15.89 16.93 14.04
CA LEU A 106 17.03 16.72 14.93
C LEU A 106 16.71 17.29 16.31
#